data_AF-A0A2R7LQM0-F1
#
_entry.id   AF-A0A2R7LQM0-F1
#
_cell.length_a   1.000
_cell.length_b   1.000
_cell.length_c   1.000
_cell.angle_alpha   90.00
_cell.angle_beta   90.00
_cell.angle_gamma   90.00
#
_symmetry.space_group_name_H-M   'P 1'
#
loop_
_entity.id
_entity.type
_entity.pdbx_description
1 polymer ?
#
loop_
_entity_poly.entity_id
_entity_poly.type
_entity_poly.pdbx_seq_one_letter_code
_entity_poly.pdbx_strand_id
1 'polypeptide(L)' 'DKGALYPITCLTTLSMIEKEKLLVLDQILVKDLIDNPQILVKIELSDNRIKNILAEASQLCKHI' A
#
# COMPACT_ATOMS: atom_id res chain seq x y z
N ASP A 1 21.78 -0.99 7.03
CA ASP A 1 20.82 -0.01 6.50
C ASP A 1 19.40 -0.53 6.59
N LYS A 2 18.71 -0.14 7.66
CA LYS A 2 17.39 -0.66 8.01
C LYS A 2 16.36 0.13 7.22
N GLY A 3 15.92 -0.41 6.09
CA GLY A 3 14.84 0.17 5.31
C GLY A 3 13.67 0.50 6.23
N ALA A 4 13.33 1.78 6.34
CA ALA A 4 12.15 2.22 7.08
C ALA A 4 10.92 1.76 6.30
N LEU A 5 10.52 0.54 6.63
CA LEU A 5 9.40 -0.17 6.09
C LEU A 5 8.14 0.36 6.81
N TYR A 6 7.39 1.21 6.12
CA TYR A 6 6.14 1.75 6.64
C TYR A 6 5.03 0.72 6.53
N PRO A 7 4.16 0.60 7.56
CA PRO A 7 2.99 -0.25 7.46
C PRO A 7 1.91 0.37 6.58
N ILE A 8 1.10 -0.45 5.90
CA ILE A 8 -0.01 0.04 5.04
C ILE A 8 -1.06 0.85 5.81
N THR A 9 -1.09 0.72 7.15
CA THR A 9 -1.95 1.50 8.02
C THR A 9 -1.65 2.99 7.98
N CYS A 10 -0.39 3.38 7.65
CA CYS A 10 0.02 4.77 7.45
C CYS A 10 -0.55 5.40 6.19
N LEU A 11 -1.03 4.60 5.22
CA LEU A 11 -1.71 5.13 4.05
C LEU A 11 -3.08 5.66 4.45
N THR A 12 -3.28 6.94 4.23
CA THR A 12 -4.55 7.65 4.49
C THR A 12 -5.51 7.53 3.31
N THR A 13 -4.97 7.29 2.11
CA THR A 13 -5.74 6.99 0.89
C THR A 13 -6.45 5.63 0.90
N LEU A 14 -6.05 4.72 1.80
CA LEU A 14 -6.70 3.43 1.97
C LEU A 14 -7.93 3.52 2.88
N SER A 15 -9.05 2.98 2.42
CA SER A 15 -10.24 2.80 3.25
C SER A 15 -10.06 1.63 4.22
N MET A 16 -10.82 1.61 5.32
CA MET A 16 -10.78 0.54 6.33
C MET A 16 -10.92 -0.86 5.72
N ILE A 17 -11.83 -1.03 4.76
CA ILE A 17 -12.06 -2.28 4.01
C ILE A 17 -10.79 -2.72 3.26
N GLU A 18 -10.08 -1.78 2.64
CA GLU A 18 -8.87 -2.09 1.87
C GLU A 18 -7.72 -2.48 2.80
N LYS A 19 -7.61 -1.80 3.95
CA LYS A 19 -6.65 -2.16 4.99
C LYS A 19 -6.90 -3.58 5.50
N GLU A 20 -8.15 -3.94 5.77
CA GLU A 20 -8.52 -5.31 6.14
C GLU A 20 -8.15 -6.33 5.05
N LYS A 21 -8.49 -6.07 3.78
CA LYS A 21 -8.14 -6.98 2.69
C LYS A 21 -6.61 -7.15 2.56
N LEU A 22 -5.84 -6.08 2.72
CA LEU A 22 -4.38 -6.11 2.71
C LEU A 22 -3.82 -6.91 3.89
N LEU A 23 -4.36 -6.71 5.09
CA LEU A 23 -4.03 -7.51 6.28
C LEU A 23 -4.30 -9.00 6.07
N VAL A 24 -5.43 -9.35 5.46
CA VAL A 24 -5.79 -10.75 5.13
C VAL A 24 -4.83 -11.36 4.09
N LEU A 25 -4.27 -10.55 3.20
CA LEU A 25 -3.28 -10.96 2.20
C LEU A 25 -1.84 -11.01 2.75
N ASP A 26 -1.66 -10.86 4.06
CA ASP A 26 -0.35 -10.76 4.74
C ASP A 26 0.48 -9.53 4.27
N GLN A 27 -0.19 -8.57 3.63
CA GLN A 27 0.41 -7.38 3.04
C GLN A 27 0.27 -6.21 3.99
N ILE A 28 1.18 -6.19 4.97
CA ILE A 28 1.24 -5.14 5.99
C ILE A 28 2.24 -4.03 5.64
N LEU A 29 3.05 -4.20 4.59
CA LEU A 29 4.17 -3.34 4.24
C LEU A 29 3.88 -2.52 2.99
N VAL A 30 4.09 -1.20 3.09
CA VAL A 30 3.94 -0.27 1.96
C VAL A 30 4.93 -0.61 0.84
N LYS A 31 6.12 -1.11 1.18
CA LYS A 31 7.12 -1.51 0.18
C LYS A 31 6.66 -2.71 -0.64
N ASP A 32 6.12 -3.75 -0.01
CA ASP A 32 5.57 -4.91 -0.73
C ASP A 32 4.37 -4.52 -1.59
N LEU A 33 3.58 -3.52 -1.16
CA LEU A 33 2.50 -2.96 -1.97
C LEU A 33 3.01 -2.29 -3.26
N ILE A 34 4.13 -1.56 -3.17
CA ILE A 34 4.78 -0.91 -4.31
C ILE A 34 5.45 -1.95 -5.22
N ASP A 35 6.07 -2.97 -4.62
CA ASP A 35 6.75 -4.05 -5.33
C ASP A 35 5.73 -4.95 -6.07
N ASN A 36 4.58 -5.21 -5.44
CA ASN A 36 3.48 -6.00 -5.97
C ASN A 36 2.14 -5.23 -6.00
N PRO A 37 1.94 -4.30 -6.96
CA PRO A 37 0.68 -3.61 -7.15
C PRO A 37 -0.47 -4.53 -7.57
N GLN A 38 -0.17 -5.78 -7.97
CA GLN A 38 -1.17 -6.81 -8.26
C GLN A 38 -2.07 -7.12 -7.06
N ILE A 39 -1.58 -6.93 -5.82
CA ILE A 39 -2.40 -7.06 -4.61
C ILE A 39 -3.51 -6.00 -4.60
N LEU A 40 -3.22 -4.77 -5.03
CA LEU A 40 -4.23 -3.72 -5.13
C LEU A 40 -5.31 -4.11 -6.16
N VAL A 41 -4.92 -4.75 -7.26
CA VAL A 41 -5.86 -5.29 -8.26
C VAL A 41 -6.69 -6.45 -7.67
N LYS A 42 -6.07 -7.35 -6.88
CA LYS A 42 -6.77 -8.46 -6.20
C LYS A 42 -7.85 -8.00 -5.23
N ILE A 43 -7.66 -6.84 -4.60
CA ILE A 43 -8.66 -6.27 -3.70
C ILE A 43 -9.76 -5.48 -4.43
N GLU A 44 -9.76 -5.56 -5.77
CA GLU A 44 -10.71 -4.93 -6.70
C GLU A 44 -10.72 -3.40 -6.58
N LEU A 45 -9.54 -2.82 -6.35
CA LEU A 45 -9.37 -1.38 -6.42
C LEU A 45 -9.44 -0.90 -7.87
N SER A 46 -10.11 0.23 -8.08
CA SER A 46 -10.04 0.94 -9.35
C SER A 46 -8.63 1.49 -9.59
N ASP A 47 -8.15 1.45 -10.84
CA ASP A 47 -6.82 1.94 -11.23
C ASP A 47 -6.52 3.36 -10.73
N ASN A 48 -7.55 4.22 -10.69
CA ASN A 48 -7.44 5.58 -10.18
C ASN A 48 -7.06 5.63 -8.70
N ARG A 49 -7.62 4.73 -7.87
CA ARG A 49 -7.23 4.59 -6.46
C ARG A 49 -5.85 3.96 -6.35
N ILE A 50 -5.56 2.92 -7.13
CA ILE A 50 -4.26 2.24 -7.14
C ILE A 50 -3.13 3.25 -7.39
N LYS A 51 -3.27 4.11 -8.41
CA LYS A 51 -2.29 5.17 -8.70
C LYS A 51 -2.09 6.14 -7.54
N ASN A 52 -3.16 6.59 -6.90
CA ASN A 52 -3.07 7.49 -5.75
C ASN A 52 -2.38 6.82 -4.55
N ILE A 53 -2.75 5.58 -4.25
CA ILE A 53 -2.17 4.79 -3.16
C ILE A 53 -0.68 4.53 -3.42
N LEU A 54 -0.31 4.11 -4.64
CA LEU A 54 1.08 3.90 -5.04
C LEU A 54 1.90 5.18 -5.00
N ALA A 55 1.32 6.32 -5.39
CA ALA A 55 1.98 7.61 -5.32
C ALA A 55 2.25 8.03 -3.86
N GLU A 56 1.25 7.92 -2.98
CA GLU A 56 1.39 8.20 -1.54
C GLU A 56 2.40 7.24 -0.89
N ALA A 57 2.27 5.94 -1.18
CA ALA A 57 3.19 4.89 -0.75
C ALA A 57 4.64 5.17 -1.17
N SER A 58 4.84 5.52 -2.43
CA SER A 58 6.15 5.85 -2.99
C SER A 58 6.73 7.10 -2.33
N GLN A 59 5.92 8.13 -2.07
CA GLN A 59 6.36 9.31 -1.32
C GLN A 59 6.76 8.97 0.11
N LEU A 60 5.95 8.18 0.82
CA LEU A 60 6.28 7.69 2.17
C LEU A 60 7.62 6.95 2.20
N CYS A 61 7.87 6.07 1.22
CA CYS A 61 9.15 5.35 1.11
C CYS A 61 10.31 6.22 0.60
N LYS A 62 10.06 7.32 -0.14
CA LYS A 62 11.11 8.22 -0.64
C LYS A 62 11.55 9.28 0.36
N HIS A 63 10.75 9.57 1.38
CA HIS A 63 11.05 10.59 2.39
C HIS A 63 12.10 10.13 3.43
N ILE A 64 13.01 9.22 3.06
CA ILE A 64 14.10 8.68 3.91
C ILE A 64 15.44 9.01 3.28
#